data_AF-A0A958MAT4-F1
#
_entry.id   AF-A0A958MAT4-F1
#
_cell.length_a   1.000
_cell.length_b   1.000
_cell.length_c   1.000
_cell.angle_alpha   90.00
_cell.angle_beta   90.00
_cell.angle_gamma   90.00
#
_symmetry.space_group_name_H-M   'P 1'
#
loop_
_entity.id
_entity.type
_entity.pdbx_description
1 polymer ?
#
loop_
_entity_poly.entity_id
_entity_poly.type
_entity_poly.pdbx_seq_one_letter_code
_entity_poly.pdbx_strand_id
1 'polypeptide(L)' 'EFGESVDKKLLAALPNVQKVAAVGTNRWQISAAGNVDLRPVISAFATKQKLTLLELRKEVFSVEDVFQQLTK' A
#
# COMPACT_ATOMS: atom_id res chain seq x y z
N GLU A 1 4.70 -2.84 -5.16
CA GLU A 1 4.91 -4.15 -5.79
C GLU A 1 6.07 -4.85 -5.12
N PHE A 2 5.95 -6.14 -4.86
CA PHE A 2 7.04 -6.98 -4.35
C PHE A 2 7.47 -7.98 -5.42
N GLY A 3 8.75 -8.37 -5.41
CA GLY A 3 9.27 -9.42 -6.29
C GLY A 3 8.68 -10.78 -5.94
N GLU A 4 8.59 -11.06 -4.65
CA GLU A 4 8.12 -12.33 -4.11
C GLU A 4 6.66 -12.28 -3.62
N SER A 5 6.07 -13.46 -3.43
CA SER A 5 4.72 -13.58 -2.87
C SER A 5 4.70 -13.12 -1.41
N VAL A 6 3.76 -12.23 -1.10
CA VAL A 6 3.58 -11.68 0.24
C VAL A 6 2.24 -12.10 0.80
N ASP A 7 2.21 -12.55 2.06
CA ASP A 7 0.95 -12.88 2.71
C ASP A 7 0.17 -11.61 3.09
N LYS A 8 -1.09 -11.54 2.63
CA LYS A 8 -1.98 -10.42 2.91
C LYS A 8 -2.15 -10.14 4.40
N LYS A 9 -2.19 -11.18 5.24
CA LYS A 9 -2.39 -11.04 6.69
C LYS A 9 -1.22 -10.33 7.34
N LEU A 10 0.00 -10.56 6.83
CA LEU A 10 1.21 -9.89 7.33
C LEU A 10 1.20 -8.40 7.01
N LEU A 11 0.75 -8.02 5.81
CA LEU A 11 0.57 -6.61 5.43
C LEU A 11 -0.53 -5.93 6.25
N ALA A 12 -1.64 -6.64 6.51
CA ALA A 12 -2.76 -6.11 7.28
C ALA A 12 -2.44 -5.95 8.78
N ALA A 13 -1.46 -6.70 9.30
CA ALA A 13 -0.98 -6.58 10.68
C ALA A 13 -0.01 -5.42 10.90
N LEU A 14 0.39 -4.69 9.86
CA LEU A 14 1.29 -3.55 9.98
C LEU A 14 0.60 -2.36 10.67
N PRO A 15 1.35 -1.56 11.45
CA PRO A 15 0.80 -0.42 12.16
C PRO A 15 0.24 0.61 11.18
N ASN A 16 -0.89 1.23 11.55
CA ASN A 16 -1.60 2.25 10.77
C ASN A 16 -2.15 1.77 9.41
N VAL A 17 -2.08 0.48 9.09
CA VAL A 17 -2.75 -0.09 7.93
C VAL A 17 -4.23 -0.27 8.24
N GLN A 18 -5.08 0.33 7.41
CA GLN A 18 -6.54 0.21 7.54
C GLN A 18 -7.11 -0.82 6.56
N LYS A 19 -6.55 -0.89 5.34
CA LYS A 19 -7.04 -1.78 4.29
C LYS A 19 -5.88 -2.28 3.43
N VAL A 20 -5.95 -3.56 3.07
CA VAL A 20 -5.04 -4.18 2.10
C VAL A 20 -5.88 -4.84 1.02
N ALA A 21 -5.62 -4.51 -0.23
CA ALA A 21 -6.23 -5.12 -1.41
C ALA A 21 -5.15 -5.65 -2.35
N ALA A 22 -5.37 -6.84 -2.89
CA ALA A 22 -4.55 -7.35 -3.99
C ALA A 22 -5.08 -6.76 -5.29
N VAL A 23 -4.19 -6.16 -6.08
CA VAL A 23 -4.53 -5.51 -7.37
C VAL A 23 -3.77 -6.11 -8.54
N GLY A 24 -3.12 -7.26 -8.33
CA GLY A 24 -2.36 -8.00 -9.32
C GLY A 24 -1.40 -9.00 -8.68
N THR A 25 -0.50 -9.57 -9.49
CA THR A 25 0.54 -10.49 -9.02
C THR A 25 1.55 -9.74 -8.14
N ASN A 26 1.60 -10.09 -6.86
CA ASN A 26 2.46 -9.44 -5.84
C ASN A 26 2.30 -7.92 -5.76
N ARG A 27 1.15 -7.43 -6.22
CA ARG A 27 0.82 -6.01 -6.29
C ARG A 27 -0.29 -5.70 -5.30
N TRP A 28 0.00 -4.77 -4.40
CA TRP A 28 -0.84 -4.49 -3.24
C TRP A 28 -1.17 -3.02 -3.17
N GLN A 29 -2.45 -2.72 -2.95
CA GLN A 29 -2.92 -1.41 -2.57
C GLN A 29 -3.17 -1.40 -1.07
N ILE A 30 -2.51 -0.48 -0.37
CA ILE A 30 -2.52 -0.39 1.08
C ILE A 30 -3.00 1.01 1.46
N SER A 31 -4.08 1.08 2.24
CA SER A 31 -4.64 2.33 2.74
C SER A 31 -4.24 2.54 4.19
N ALA A 32 -3.76 3.74 4.50
CA ALA A 32 -3.39 4.16 5.84
C ALA A 32 -4.60 4.69 6.61
N ALA A 33 -4.56 4.59 7.93
CA ALA A 33 -5.44 5.36 8.80
C ALA A 33 -4.97 6.83 8.81
N GLY A 34 -5.77 7.73 8.24
CA GLY A 34 -5.47 9.17 8.20
C GLY A 34 -4.30 9.54 7.27
N ASN A 35 -3.51 10.55 7.64
CA ASN A 35 -2.42 11.09 6.81
C ASN A 35 -1.04 10.44 7.09
N VAL A 36 -1.03 9.20 7.60
CA VAL A 36 0.21 8.50 7.95
C VAL A 36 0.94 8.05 6.69
N ASP A 37 2.24 8.34 6.62
CA ASP A 37 3.09 7.85 5.54
C ASP A 37 3.51 6.41 5.81
N LEU A 38 2.93 5.46 5.09
CA LEU A 38 3.22 4.03 5.25
C LEU A 38 4.54 3.60 4.60
N ARG A 39 5.16 4.43 3.75
CA ARG A 39 6.34 4.01 3.00
C ARG A 39 7.51 3.51 3.86
N PRO A 40 7.91 4.19 4.97
CA PRO A 40 8.93 3.66 5.86
C PRO A 40 8.52 2.33 6.50
N VAL A 41 7.24 2.15 6.84
CA VAL A 41 6.72 0.91 7.44
C VAL A 41 6.79 -0.26 6.45
N ILE A 42 6.36 -0.03 5.20
CA ILE A 42 6.40 -1.05 4.14
C ILE A 42 7.85 -1.40 3.78
N SER A 43 8.74 -0.42 3.70
CA SER A 43 10.16 -0.64 3.43
C SER A 43 10.84 -1.46 4.54
N ALA A 44 10.60 -1.10 5.81
CA ALA A 44 11.11 -1.85 6.95
C ALA A 44 10.57 -3.29 6.98
N PHE A 45 9.29 -3.47 6.64
CA PHE A 45 8.69 -4.81 6.50
C PHE A 45 9.39 -5.64 5.42
N ALA A 46 9.65 -5.07 4.24
CA ALA A 46 10.33 -5.76 3.16
C ALA A 46 11.71 -6.24 3.59
N THR A 47 12.52 -5.36 4.20
CA THR A 47 13.85 -5.69 4.74
C THR A 47 13.77 -6.80 5.78
N LYS A 48 12.82 -6.72 6.72
CA LYS A 48 12.66 -7.72 7.79
C LYS A 48 12.27 -9.10 7.25
N GLN A 49 11.40 -9.13 6.25
CA GLN A 49 10.93 -10.37 5.62
C GLN A 49 11.83 -10.86 4.48
N LYS A 50 12.95 -10.16 4.22
CA LYS A 50 13.88 -10.43 3.10
C LYS A 50 13.17 -10.44 1.74
N LEU A 51 12.22 -9.52 1.56
CA LEU A 51 11.46 -9.35 0.33
C LEU A 51 12.08 -8.26 -0.54
N THR A 52 12.04 -8.46 -1.85
CA THR A 52 12.44 -7.40 -2.80
C THR A 52 11.29 -6.44 -3.03
N LEU A 53 11.47 -5.16 -2.68
CA LEU A 53 10.50 -4.10 -2.99
C LEU A 53 10.81 -3.52 -4.37
N LEU A 54 9.99 -3.84 -5.37
CA LEU A 54 10.19 -3.40 -6.75
C LEU A 54 9.71 -1.97 -6.97
N GLU A 55 8.54 -1.65 -6.42
CA GLU A 55 7.92 -0.34 -6.57
C GLU A 55 7.11 0.03 -5.34
N LEU A 56 7.18 1.29 -4.92
CA LEU A 56 6.35 1.83 -3.86
C LEU A 56 5.90 3.25 -4.22
N ARG A 57 4.60 3.40 -4.49
CA ARG A 57 3.97 4.67 -4.84
C ARG A 57 3.00 5.09 -3.75
N LYS A 58 3.01 6.38 -3.39
CA LYS A 58 1.98 7.01 -2.57
C LYS A 58 1.01 7.74 -3.48
N GLU A 59 -0.26 7.43 -3.36
CA GLU A 59 -1.35 8.14 -4.05
C GLU A 59 -2.18 8.86 -3.01
N VAL A 60 -2.36 10.17 -3.21
CA VAL A 60 -3.20 11.01 -2.35
C VAL A 60 -4.32 11.53 -3.23
N PHE A 61 -5.55 11.11 -2.93
CA PHE A 61 -6.74 11.59 -3.61
C PHE A 61 -7.28 12.80 -2.87
N SER A 62 -7.29 13.95 -3.54
CA SER A 62 -8.00 15.14 -3.07
C SER A 62 -9.50 14.99 -3.34
N VAL A 63 -10.34 15.69 -2.56
CA VAL A 63 -11.80 15.72 -2.80
C VAL A 63 -12.09 16.14 -4.25
N GLU A 64 -11.36 17.12 -4.77
CA GLU A 64 -11.50 17.58 -6.15
C GLU A 64 -11.17 16.48 -7.18
N ASP A 65 -10.17 15.63 -6.92
CA ASP A 65 -9.80 14.52 -7.80
C ASP A 65 -10.94 13.49 -7.91
N VAL A 66 -11.57 13.18 -6.78
CA VAL A 66 -12.74 12.28 -6.73
C VAL A 66 -13.95 12.90 -7.45
N PHE A 67 -14.19 14.19 -7.26
CA PHE A 67 -15.29 14.90 -7.91
C PHE A 67 -15.14 14.88 -9.45
N GLN A 68 -13.95 15.19 -9.97
CA GLN A 68 -13.69 15.21 -11.41
C GLN A 68 -13.88 13.82 -12.07
N GLN A 69 -13.58 12.73 -11.36
CA GLN A 69 -13.76 11.37 -11.89
C GLN A 69 -15.25 10.98 -12.06
N LEU A 70 -16.16 11.53 -11.25
CA LEU A 70 -17.58 11.18 -11.26
C LEU A 70 -18.42 12.01 -12.23
N THR A 71 -17.90 13.16 -12.68
CA THR A 71 -18.64 14.12 -13.52
C THR A 71 -18.23 14.13 -14.99
N LYS A 72 -17.47 13.14 -15.47
CA LYS A 72 -17.11 12.99 -16.89
C LYS A 72 -18.13 12.20 -17.69
#